data_AF-A0A859FGI9-F1
#
_entry.id   AF-A0A859FGI9-F1
#
_cell.length_a   1.000
_cell.length_b   1.000
_cell.length_c   1.000
_cell.angle_alpha   90.00
_cell.angle_beta   90.00
_cell.angle_gamma   90.00
#
_symmetry.space_group_name_H-M   'P 1'
#
loop_
_entity.id
_entity.type
_entity.pdbx_description
1 polymer ?
#
loop_
_entity_poly.entity_id
_entity_poly.type
_entity_poly.pdbx_seq_one_letter_code
_entity_poly.pdbx_strand_id
1 'polypeptide(L)' 'MGELRRVCIIDELHNMQFYESRDKRPLNSLSLQELELERIRLPEVAYTNKIKQERGGATND' A
#
# COMPACT_ATOMS: atom_id res chain seq x y z
N MET A 1 3.35 17.65 -13.74
CA MET A 1 4.14 16.43 -13.47
C MET A 1 3.91 15.84 -12.07
N GLY A 2 3.79 16.64 -11.00
CA GLY A 2 3.54 16.11 -9.64
C GLY A 2 2.20 15.39 -9.44
N GLU A 3 1.16 15.77 -10.17
CA GLU A 3 -0.18 15.19 -10.04
C GLU A 3 -0.29 13.77 -10.61
N LEU A 4 0.36 13.50 -11.75
CA LEU A 4 0.47 12.14 -12.30
C LEU A 4 1.17 11.20 -11.31
N ARG A 5 2.26 11.66 -10.70
CA ARG A 5 3.00 10.88 -9.70
C ARG A 5 2.16 10.58 -8.46
N ARG A 6 1.35 11.55 -8.04
CA ARG A 6 0.41 11.39 -6.92
C ARG A 6 -0.62 10.30 -7.20
N VAL A 7 -1.22 10.31 -8.40
CA VAL A 7 -2.18 9.29 -8.82
C VAL A 7 -1.55 7.90 -8.85
N CYS A 8 -0.34 7.75 -9.40
CA CYS A 8 0.36 6.46 -9.42
C CYS A 8 0.58 5.89 -8.01
N ILE A 9 1.02 6.71 -7.06
CA ILE A 9 1.27 6.26 -5.68
C ILE A 9 -0.04 5.81 -5.01
N ILE A 10 -1.13 6.56 -5.21
CA ILE A 10 -2.44 6.21 -4.66
C ILE A 10 -2.92 4.87 -5.24
N ASP A 11 -2.74 4.65 -6.54
CA ASP A 11 -3.09 3.40 -7.21
C ASP A 11 -2.25 2.21 -6.68
N GLU A 12 -0.94 2.39 -6.53
CA GLU A 12 -0.06 1.39 -5.91
C GLU A 12 -0.53 1.01 -4.49
N LEU A 13 -0.89 2.00 -3.67
CA LEU A 13 -1.36 1.78 -2.30
C LEU A 13 -2.74 1.10 -2.26
N HIS A 14 -3.67 1.49 -3.14
CA HIS A 14 -4.97 0.83 -3.27
C HIS A 14 -4.82 -0.64 -3.72
N ASN A 15 -3.89 -0.95 -4.62
CA ASN A 15 -3.59 -2.34 -5.03
C ASN A 15 -3.04 -3.19 -3.87
N MET A 16 -2.44 -2.56 -2.87
CA MET A 16 -2.01 -3.21 -1.62
C MET A 16 -3.10 -3.19 -0.53
N GLN A 17 -4.34 -2.81 -0.88
CA GLN A 17 -5.49 -2.67 0.01
C GLN A 17 -5.32 -1.63 1.13
N PHE A 18 -4.48 -0.61 0.90
CA PHE A 18 -4.38 0.56 1.77
C PHE A 18 -5.22 1.71 1.21
N TYR A 19 -6.19 2.18 1.99
CA TYR A 19 -7.12 3.25 1.58
C TYR A 19 -6.98 4.52 2.42
N GLU A 20 -6.32 4.41 3.58
CA GLU A 20 -6.18 5.47 4.56
C GLU A 20 -4.73 5.58 5.02
N SER A 21 -4.33 6.78 5.40
CA SER A 21 -3.03 7.07 6.00
C SER A 21 -2.98 6.63 7.46
N ARG A 22 -1.78 6.72 8.06
CA ARG A 22 -1.58 6.60 9.51
C ARG A 22 -2.61 7.34 10.36
N ASP A 23 -2.94 8.57 9.94
CA ASP A 23 -3.81 9.49 10.69
C ASP A 23 -5.29 9.25 10.37
N LYS A 24 -5.62 8.15 9.68
CA LYS A 24 -6.97 7.81 9.19
C LYS A 24 -7.53 8.83 8.20
N ARG A 25 -6.66 9.56 7.50
CA ARG A 25 -7.06 10.44 6.41
C ARG A 25 -7.09 9.65 5.11
N PRO A 26 -8.04 9.92 4.20
CA PRO A 26 -8.04 9.26 2.88
C PRO A 26 -6.77 9.65 2.12
N LEU A 27 -6.18 8.71 1.36
CA LEU A 27 -4.97 8.96 0.57
C LEU A 27 -5.12 10.14 -0.40
N ASN A 28 -6.33 10.34 -0.91
CA ASN A 28 -6.70 11.48 -1.77
C ASN A 28 -6.69 12.85 -1.07
N SER A 29 -6.53 12.91 0.24
CA SER A 29 -6.37 14.18 0.98
C SER A 29 -4.90 14.51 1.28
N LEU A 30 -3.99 13.57 1.01
CA LEU A 30 -2.57 13.73 1.28
C LEU A 30 -1.85 14.48 0.15
N SER A 31 -0.83 15.23 0.55
CA SER A 31 0.17 15.79 -0.35
C SER A 31 1.05 14.69 -0.95
N LEU A 32 1.76 15.01 -2.04
CA LEU A 32 2.68 14.08 -2.68
C LEU A 32 3.78 13.59 -1.72
N GLN A 33 4.29 14.46 -0.86
CA GLN A 33 5.33 14.12 0.12
C GLN A 33 4.81 13.14 1.18
N GLU A 34 3.60 13.36 1.69
CA GLU A 34 2.95 12.43 2.64
C GLU A 34 2.69 11.06 1.98
N LEU A 35 2.30 11.04 0.71
CA LEU A 35 2.07 9.80 -0.04
C LEU A 35 3.37 9.02 -0.28
N GLU A 36 4.48 9.70 -0.58
CA GLU A 36 5.78 9.04 -0.72
C GLU A 36 6.26 8.44 0.61
N LEU A 37 5.99 9.10 1.75
CA LEU A 37 6.29 8.54 3.07
C LEU A 37 5.43 7.31 3.38
N GLU A 38 4.13 7.36 3.13
CA GLU A 38 3.24 6.21 3.34
C GLU A 38 3.58 5.05 2.39
N ARG A 39 3.99 5.34 1.14
CA ARG A 39 4.49 4.35 0.19
C ARG A 39 5.74 3.62 0.67
N ILE A 40 6.60 4.24 1.49
CA ILE A 40 7.76 3.56 2.07
C ILE A 40 7.34 2.73 3.29
N ARG A 41 6.45 3.27 4.13
CA ARG A 41 6.03 2.64 5.39
C ARG A 41 5.13 1.41 5.21
N LEU A 42 4.17 1.47 4.29
CA LEU A 42 3.15 0.45 4.10
C LEU A 42 3.64 -0.88 3.46
N PRO A 43 4.60 -0.92 2.50
CA PRO A 43 5.09 -2.17 1.95
C PRO A 43 5.86 -3.04 2.95
N GLU A 44 6.51 -2.48 3.99
CA GLU A 44 7.08 -3.30 5.07
C GLU A 44 5.99 -4.12 5.80
N VAL A 45 4.78 -3.58 5.89
CA VAL A 45 3.61 -4.22 6.51
C VAL A 45 2.92 -5.20 5.54
N ALA A 46 2.90 -4.91 4.24
CA ALA A 46 2.29 -5.79 3.24
C ALA A 46 3.17 -6.99 2.84
N TYR A 47 4.50 -6.82 2.81
CA TYR A 47 5.43 -7.90 2.46
C TYR A 47 5.39 -9.05 3.47
N THR A 48 5.09 -8.76 4.73
CA THR A 48 4.86 -9.78 5.78
C THR A 48 3.55 -10.55 5.61
N ASN A 49 2.55 -9.99 4.92
CA ASN A 49 1.26 -10.67 4.68
C ASN A 49 1.29 -11.58 3.44
N LYS A 50 2.04 -11.23 2.38
CA LYS A 50 2.17 -12.10 1.19
C LYS A 50 2.92 -13.40 1.47
N ILE A 51 3.96 -13.37 2.31
CA ILE A 51 4.73 -14.57 2.68
C ILE A 51 3.87 -15.61 3.44
N LYS A 52 2.79 -15.18 4.10
CA LYS A 52 1.87 -16.10 4.78
C LYS A 52 0.86 -16.76 3.84
N GLN A 53 0.53 -16.14 2.71
CA GLN A 53 -0.48 -16.68 1.80
C GLN A 53 0.07 -17.80 0.90
N GLU A 54 1.35 -17.74 0.53
CA GLU A 54 1.98 -18.77 -0.34
C GLU A 54 2.42 -20.03 0.40
N ARG A 55 2.43 -20.05 1.75
CA ARG A 55 2.75 -21.26 2.55
C ARG A 55 1.53 -22.10 2.92
N GLY A 56 0.33 -21.71 2.49
CA GLY A 56 -0.91 -22.46 2.73
C GLY A 56 -1.30 -23.45 1.64
N GLY A 57 -0.50 -23.60 0.58
CA GLY A 57 -0.74 -24.54 -0.51
C GLY A 57 0.01 -25.85 -0.34
N ALA A 58 -0.15 -26.54 0.79
CA ALA A 58 0.42 -27.86 1.00
C ALA A 58 -0.68 -28.87 1.29
N THR A 59 -0.85 -29.79 0.32
CA THR A 59 -1.37 -31.17 0.44
C THR A 59 -2.79 -31.36 0.95
N ASN A 60 -3.59 -32.10 0.16
CA ASN A 60 -4.44 -33.23 0.55
C ASN A 60 -4.92 -33.85 -0.78
N ASP A 61 -4.18 -34.84 -1.29
CA ASP A 61 -4.55 -36.28 -1.36
C ASP A 61 -5.53 -36.59 -2.51
#